data_AF-A0A821DTJ6-F1
#
_entry.id   AF-A0A821DTJ6-F1
#
_cell.length_a   1.000
_cell.length_b   1.000
_cell.length_c   1.000
_cell.angle_alpha   90.00
_cell.angle_beta   90.00
_cell.angle_gamma   90.00
#
_symmetry.space_group_name_H-M   'P 1'
#
loop_
_entity.id
_entity.type
_entity.pdbx_description
1 polymer ?
#
loop_
_entity_poly.entity_id
_entity_poly.type
_entity_poly.pdbx_seq_one_letter_code
_entity_poly.pdbx_strand_id
1 'polypeptide(L)'
;SIDDAVSILNHLRKLFSISDSNEQKRLLTMLPPLWGRDRMANWFGGSEHQAQHSVDLRTAGGIFSKPEDRRGNKSLDEQIELTVHNFTLKK
;
A
#
# COMPACT_ATOMS: atom_id res chain seq x y z
N SER A 1 -3.89 18.75 12.45
CA SER A 1 -5.22 18.19 12.80
C SER A 1 -5.70 17.29 11.66
N ILE A 2 -6.90 16.71 11.76
CA ILE A 2 -7.52 15.99 10.62
C ILE A 2 -7.74 16.93 9.42
N ASP A 3 -8.02 18.21 9.68
CA ASP A 3 -8.30 19.22 8.67
C ASP A 3 -7.07 19.51 7.78
N ASP A 4 -5.88 19.52 8.38
CA ASP A 4 -4.62 19.71 7.64
C ASP A 4 -4.37 18.56 6.64
N ALA A 5 -4.65 17.32 7.04
CA ALA A 5 -4.45 16.15 6.18
C ALA A 5 -5.40 16.17 4.98
N VAL A 6 -6.66 16.53 5.19
CA VAL A 6 -7.65 16.69 4.12
C VAL A 6 -7.26 17.84 3.19
N SER A 7 -6.80 18.96 3.73
CA SER A 7 -6.31 20.10 2.95
C SER A 7 -5.13 19.73 2.05
N ILE A 8 -4.16 18.98 2.56
CA ILE A 8 -3.01 18.49 1.78
C ILE A 8 -3.47 17.58 0.65
N LEU A 9 -4.35 16.62 0.93
CA LEU A 9 -4.87 15.70 -0.10
C LEU A 9 -5.63 16.44 -1.21
N ASN A 10 -6.39 17.48 -0.85
CA ASN A 10 -7.09 18.32 -1.83
C ASN A 10 -6.12 19.12 -2.70
N HIS A 11 -5.04 19.66 -2.13
CA HIS A 11 -4.00 20.33 -2.91
C HIS A 11 -3.26 19.37 -3.86
N LEU A 12 -2.92 18.18 -3.38
CA LEU A 12 -2.33 17.13 -4.22
C LEU A 12 -3.24 16.78 -5.41
N ARG A 13 -4.56 16.69 -5.18
CA ARG A 13 -5.54 16.42 -6.25
C ARG A 13 -5.58 17.54 -7.29
N LYS A 14 -5.52 18.80 -6.86
CA LYS A 14 -5.43 19.94 -7.79
C LYS A 14 -4.16 19.88 -8.62
N LEU A 15 -3.00 19.65 -7.98
CA LEU A 15 -1.72 19.49 -8.68
C LEU A 15 -1.78 18.35 -9.70
N PHE A 16 -2.29 17.19 -9.31
CA PHE A 16 -2.42 16.04 -10.19
C PHE A 16 -3.21 16.36 -11.48
N SER A 17 -4.28 17.15 -11.37
CA SER A 17 -5.14 17.50 -12.51
C SER A 17 -4.49 18.41 -13.55
N ILE A 18 -3.47 19.18 -13.15
CA ILE A 18 -2.74 20.11 -14.03
C ILE A 18 -1.36 19.59 -14.45
N SER A 19 -0.91 18.48 -13.84
CA SER A 19 0.38 17.85 -14.08
C SER A 19 0.38 16.93 -15.30
N ASP A 20 1.56 16.73 -15.90
CA ASP A 20 1.76 15.71 -16.92
C ASP A 20 1.75 14.27 -16.36
N SER A 21 1.72 13.28 -17.25
CA SER A 21 1.62 11.86 -16.87
C SER A 21 2.77 11.35 -15.99
N ASN A 22 3.98 11.89 -16.13
CA ASN A 22 5.12 11.47 -15.31
C ASN A 22 5.06 12.10 -13.93
N GLU A 23 4.69 13.38 -13.85
CA GLU A 23 4.51 14.06 -12.57
C GLU A 23 3.31 13.51 -11.80
N GLN A 24 2.22 13.16 -12.49
CA GLN A 24 1.09 12.43 -11.90
C GLN A 24 1.53 11.15 -11.18
N LYS A 25 2.39 10.34 -11.81
CA LYS A 25 2.91 9.10 -11.19
C LYS A 25 3.76 9.40 -9.95
N ARG A 26 4.53 10.50 -9.95
CA ARG A 26 5.30 10.96 -8.79
C ARG A 26 4.41 11.46 -7.67
N LEU A 27 3.40 12.27 -7.97
CA LEU A 27 2.44 12.74 -6.96
C LEU A 27 1.73 11.58 -6.26
N LEU A 28 1.37 10.55 -7.02
CA LEU A 28 0.79 9.33 -6.47
C LEU A 28 1.74 8.54 -5.57
N THR A 29 3.07 8.80 -5.53
CA THR A 29 3.97 8.15 -4.56
C THR A 29 3.88 8.75 -3.15
N MET A 30 3.37 9.99 -3.03
CA MET A 30 3.25 10.72 -1.77
C MET A 30 1.96 10.42 -0.99
N LEU A 31 1.06 9.62 -1.55
CA LEU A 31 -0.20 9.25 -0.89
C LEU A 31 0.03 8.30 0.29
N PRO A 32 -0.94 8.17 1.21
CA PRO A 32 -0.80 7.24 2.33
C PRO A 32 -0.46 5.81 1.83
N PRO A 33 0.50 5.11 2.44
CA PRO A 33 0.96 3.81 1.96
C PRO A 33 -0.09 2.70 2.07
N LEU A 34 -1.09 2.89 2.95
CA LEU A 34 -2.22 1.96 3.12
C LEU A 34 -3.29 2.11 2.03
N TRP A 35 -3.17 3.09 1.14
CA TRP A 35 -4.12 3.23 0.05
C TRP A 35 -3.84 2.21 -1.04
N GLY A 36 -4.82 1.35 -1.30
CA GLY A 36 -4.81 0.47 -2.46
C GLY A 36 -4.90 1.24 -3.78
N ARG A 37 -4.48 0.57 -4.86
CA ARG A 37 -4.42 1.14 -6.23
C ARG A 37 -5.77 1.70 -6.68
N ASP A 38 -6.84 0.95 -6.43
CA ASP A 38 -8.23 1.32 -6.76
C ASP A 38 -8.63 2.64 -6.05
N ARG A 39 -8.40 2.71 -4.73
CA ARG A 39 -8.66 3.94 -3.95
C ARG A 39 -7.87 5.14 -4.49
N MET A 40 -6.60 4.95 -4.85
CA MET A 40 -5.77 6.00 -5.42
C MET A 40 -6.33 6.49 -6.78
N ALA A 41 -6.66 5.55 -7.67
CA ALA A 41 -7.21 5.84 -8.99
C ALA A 41 -8.54 6.61 -8.89
N ASN A 42 -9.48 6.11 -8.10
CA ASN A 42 -10.80 6.72 -7.91
C ASN A 42 -10.72 8.12 -7.28
N TRP A 43 -9.84 8.31 -6.30
CA TRP A 43 -9.73 9.61 -5.63
C TRP A 43 -9.16 10.71 -6.55
N PHE A 44 -8.18 10.35 -7.39
CA PHE A 44 -7.51 11.29 -8.29
C PHE A 44 -8.15 11.38 -9.68
N GLY A 45 -9.09 10.48 -10.01
CA GLY A 45 -9.66 10.35 -11.35
C GLY A 45 -8.64 9.85 -12.39
N GLY A 46 -7.64 9.08 -11.94
CA GLY A 46 -6.60 8.50 -12.77
C GLY A 46 -6.86 7.03 -13.11
N SER A 47 -5.96 6.40 -13.86
CA SER A 47 -6.05 4.96 -14.15
C SER A 47 -5.41 4.10 -13.05
N GLU A 48 -5.94 2.88 -12.84
CA GLU A 48 -5.31 1.89 -11.96
C GLU A 48 -3.88 1.54 -12.40
N HIS A 49 -3.62 1.54 -13.70
CA HIS A 49 -2.29 1.29 -14.25
C HIS A 49 -1.27 2.36 -13.82
N GLN A 50 -1.66 3.64 -13.82
CA GLN A 50 -0.81 4.71 -13.29
C GLN A 50 -0.59 4.54 -11.78
N ALA A 51 -1.64 4.20 -11.02
CA ALA A 51 -1.52 3.93 -9.58
C ALA A 51 -0.59 2.75 -9.28
N GLN A 52 -0.67 1.68 -10.07
CA GLN A 52 0.24 0.53 -9.97
C GLN A 52 1.70 0.94 -10.18
N HIS A 53 1.97 1.70 -11.25
CA HIS A 53 3.32 2.13 -11.54
C HIS A 53 3.90 3.01 -10.42
N SER A 54 3.08 3.83 -9.77
CA SER A 54 3.49 4.60 -8.60
C SER A 54 3.79 3.73 -7.37
N VAL A 55 3.05 2.65 -7.15
CA VAL A 55 3.36 1.67 -6.09
C VAL A 55 4.68 0.97 -6.37
N ASP A 56 4.93 0.59 -7.62
CA ASP A 56 6.19 -0.02 -8.03
C ASP A 56 7.37 0.95 -7.84
N LEU A 57 7.19 2.23 -8.17
CA LEU A 57 8.19 3.27 -7.93
C LEU A 57 8.50 3.48 -6.45
N ARG A 58 7.49 3.45 -5.56
CA ARG A 58 7.73 3.52 -4.10
C ARG A 58 8.56 2.34 -3.60
N THR A 59 8.27 1.17 -4.15
CA THR A 59 8.86 -0.11 -3.78
C THR A 59 10.30 -0.25 -4.30
N ALA A 60 10.55 0.18 -5.54
CA ALA A 60 11.85 0.09 -6.20
C ALA A 60 12.82 1.21 -5.79
N GLY A 61 12.29 2.41 -5.52
CA GLY A 61 13.09 3.59 -5.15
C GLY A 61 13.53 3.65 -3.68
N GLY A 62 13.18 2.66 -2.85
CA GLY A 62 13.51 2.65 -1.42
C GLY A 62 12.79 3.71 -0.57
N ILE A 63 11.80 4.42 -1.13
CA ILE A 63 11.00 5.44 -0.41
C ILE A 63 10.13 4.79 0.67
N PHE A 64 9.68 3.56 0.42
CA PHE A 64 9.16 2.67 1.44
C PHE A 64 9.79 1.31 1.21
N SER A 65 10.54 0.79 2.18
CA SER A 65 10.83 -0.64 2.24
C SER A 65 9.52 -1.38 2.03
N LYS A 66 9.49 -2.41 1.17
CA LYS A 66 8.32 -3.30 1.12
C LYS A 66 7.95 -3.64 2.56
N PRO A 67 6.71 -3.41 3.02
CA PRO A 67 6.30 -3.98 4.29
C PRO A 67 6.64 -5.47 4.18
N GLU A 68 7.50 -5.95 5.07
CA GLU A 68 7.76 -7.37 5.11
C GLU A 68 6.40 -8.04 5.29
N ASP A 69 6.05 -8.92 4.37
CA ASP A 69 5.02 -9.91 4.62
C ASP A 69 5.52 -10.74 5.80
N ARG A 70 5.28 -10.26 7.03
CA ARG A 70 5.03 -11.16 8.14
C ARG A 70 3.79 -11.91 7.70
N ARG A 71 3.99 -13.02 6.99
CA ARG A 71 2.97 -13.95 6.54
C ARG A 71 2.14 -14.33 7.77
N GLY A 72 1.11 -13.55 8.03
CA GLY A 72 0.10 -13.77 9.04
C GLY A 72 -0.89 -14.85 8.62
N ASN A 73 -0.59 -15.62 7.57
CA ASN A 73 -1.32 -16.79 7.15
C ASN A 73 -0.35 -17.98 7.04
N LYS A 74 0.14 -18.47 8.18
CA LYS A 74 0.13 -19.93 8.34
C LYS A 74 -1.32 -20.27 8.61
N SER A 75 -1.90 -21.22 7.88
CA SER A 75 -3.28 -21.64 8.17
C SER A 75 -3.35 -22.00 9.66
N LEU A 76 -4.45 -21.64 10.32
CA LEU A 76 -4.68 -22.06 11.70
C LEU A 76 -4.53 -23.59 11.85
N ASP A 77 -4.81 -24.33 10.77
CA ASP A 77 -4.64 -25.77 10.69
C ASP A 77 -3.17 -26.22 10.84
N GLU A 78 -2.20 -25.53 10.22
CA GLU A 78 -0.76 -25.84 10.40
C GLU A 78 -0.26 -25.57 11.82
N GLN A 79 -0.82 -24.57 12.52
CA GLN A 79 -0.44 -24.25 13.91
C GLN A 79 -1.03 -25.25 14.90
N ILE A 80 -2.23 -25.78 14.63
CA ILE A 80 -2.85 -26.83 15.44
C ILE A 80 -2.08 -28.15 15.27
N GLU A 81 -1.70 -28.54 14.05
CA GLU A 81 -0.92 -29.75 13.80
C GLU A 81 0.45 -29.74 14.50
N LEU A 82 1.17 -28.61 14.44
CA LEU A 82 2.46 -28.44 15.13
C LEU A 82 2.31 -28.44 16.66
N THR A 83 1.19 -27.97 17.19
CA THR A 83 0.94 -27.95 18.64
C THR A 83 0.57 -29.33 19.17
N VAL A 84 -0.23 -30.10 18.42
CA VAL A 84 -0.62 -31.48 18.76
C VAL A 84 0.58 -32.43 18.63
N HIS A 85 1.42 -32.28 17.61
CA HIS A 85 2.59 -33.13 17.43
C HIS A 85 3.65 -32.93 18.54
N ASN A 86 3.86 -31.68 18.98
CA ASN A 86 4.79 -31.36 20.06
C ASN A 86 4.30 -31.78 21.47
N PHE A 87 2.98 -31.90 21.68
CA PHE A 87 2.42 -32.43 22.92
C PHE A 87 2.51 -33.96 23.00
N THR A 88 2.46 -34.65 21.85
CA THR A 88 2.47 -36.12 21.79
C THR A 88 3.87 -36.71 21.92
N LEU A 89 4.91 -35.96 21.53
CA LEU A 89 6.32 -36.37 21.62
C LEU A 89 7.01 -36.03 22.96
N LYS A 90 6.28 -35.42 23.90
CA LYS A 90 6.76 -35.08 25.26
C LYS A 90 6.11 -35.91 26.38
N LYS A 91 5.60 -37.10 26.06
CA LYS A 91 5.22 -38.11 27.06
C LYS A 91 6.26 -39.21 27.14
#